data_AF-A0A8T6WYV2-F1
#
_entry.id   AF-A0A8T6WYV2-F1
#
_cell.length_a   1.000
_cell.length_b   1.000
_cell.length_c   1.000
_cell.angle_alpha   90.00
_cell.angle_beta   90.00
_cell.angle_gamma   90.00
#
_symmetry.space_group_name_H-M   'P 1'
#
loop_
_entity.id
_entity.type
_entity.pdbx_description
1 polymer ?
#
loop_
_entity_poly.entity_id
_entity_poly.type
_entity_poly.pdbx_seq_one_letter_code
_entity_poly.pdbx_strand_id
1 'polypeptide(L)'
;MPLFSSTASGTISLRSSYDEGFNTFNVTNSTGRYERVSYGSIVYESHNTEFVDQEYYLESGAIIVNQGKEYVVSIGPGVIVQNMSGQLELSFTLISITSDGSDYTSHGTVGIQCRLVNEKISTTTTWPSLETIYVNITSPAYEAWYDYWTRTIPKNDVGSGDFDISVDAVTGTVSVEFRRVLTINAEYAIIGASLDIS
;
A
#
# COMPACT_ATOMS: atom_id res chain seq x y z
N MET A 1 34.69 -22.49 15.00
CA MET A 1 33.49 -21.94 14.35
C MET A 1 32.53 -23.10 14.16
N PRO A 2 31.30 -23.09 14.73
CA PRO A 2 30.42 -24.23 14.58
C PRO A 2 29.91 -24.29 13.13
N LEU A 3 29.89 -25.49 12.57
CA LEU A 3 29.57 -25.78 11.16
C LEU A 3 28.08 -25.56 10.79
N PHE A 4 27.26 -25.11 11.76
CA PHE A 4 25.80 -24.98 11.66
C PHE A 4 25.27 -23.68 12.29
N SER A 5 26.05 -22.60 12.32
CA SER A 5 25.47 -21.28 12.63
C SER A 5 24.85 -20.70 11.37
N SER A 6 23.54 -20.48 11.38
CA SER A 6 22.87 -19.62 10.41
C SER A 6 23.56 -18.25 10.41
N THR A 7 24.17 -17.88 9.29
CA THR A 7 24.71 -16.53 9.04
C THR A 7 23.64 -15.58 8.50
N ALA A 8 22.35 -15.98 8.57
CA ALA A 8 21.26 -15.12 8.12
C ALA A 8 21.17 -13.86 8.98
N SER A 9 21.07 -12.72 8.32
CA SER A 9 20.72 -11.44 8.91
C SER A 9 19.49 -10.87 8.23
N GLY A 10 18.98 -9.76 8.72
CA GLY A 10 17.98 -8.99 8.01
C GLY A 10 17.99 -7.55 8.46
N THR A 11 17.43 -6.70 7.61
CA THR A 11 17.29 -5.27 7.82
C THR A 11 15.82 -4.94 7.88
N ILE A 12 15.41 -4.22 8.92
CA ILE A 12 14.10 -3.58 9.01
C ILE A 12 14.30 -2.09 8.78
N SER A 13 13.54 -1.52 7.85
CA SER A 13 13.51 -0.10 7.54
C SER A 13 12.13 0.47 7.83
N LEU A 14 12.07 1.47 8.70
CA LEU A 14 10.89 2.28 8.90
C LEU A 14 10.99 3.50 7.99
N ARG A 15 10.18 3.54 6.93
CA ARG A 15 10.21 4.63 5.95
C ARG A 15 8.96 5.48 6.14
N SER A 16 9.15 6.76 6.43
CA SER A 16 8.04 7.71 6.53
C SER A 16 8.40 9.01 5.86
N SER A 17 8.08 9.12 4.58
CA SER A 17 8.15 10.41 3.89
C SER A 17 7.11 10.49 2.79
N TYR A 18 6.27 11.51 2.87
CA TYR A 18 5.41 11.93 1.78
C TYR A 18 6.23 12.64 0.68
N ASP A 19 7.24 13.42 1.08
CA ASP A 19 8.01 14.30 0.19
C ASP A 19 9.04 13.54 -0.66
N GLU A 20 9.42 12.33 -0.26
CA GLU A 20 10.32 11.47 -1.05
C GLU A 20 9.58 10.74 -2.18
N GLY A 21 8.25 10.80 -2.25
CA GLY A 21 7.46 10.22 -3.33
C GLY A 21 7.45 8.69 -3.36
N PHE A 22 8.03 8.03 -2.36
CA PHE A 22 8.04 6.57 -2.23
C PHE A 22 6.93 6.10 -1.28
N ASN A 23 6.30 4.98 -1.64
CA ASN A 23 5.29 4.28 -0.83
C ASN A 23 4.08 5.16 -0.52
N THR A 24 3.57 5.85 -1.56
CA THR A 24 2.40 6.72 -1.48
C THR A 24 1.20 6.06 -2.13
N PHE A 25 0.03 6.21 -1.53
CA PHE A 25 -1.26 5.81 -2.09
C PHE A 25 -2.18 7.04 -2.07
N ASN A 26 -2.32 7.68 -3.24
CA ASN A 26 -3.08 8.90 -3.43
C ASN A 26 -4.40 8.62 -4.15
N VAL A 27 -5.52 9.08 -3.58
CA VAL A 27 -6.85 9.04 -4.17
C VAL A 27 -7.33 10.46 -4.45
N THR A 28 -7.56 10.78 -5.71
CA THR A 28 -8.00 12.11 -6.17
C THR A 28 -9.22 12.04 -7.07
N ASN A 29 -9.95 13.14 -7.21
CA ASN A 29 -10.95 13.27 -8.27
C ASN A 29 -10.45 14.11 -9.44
N SER A 30 -11.18 14.06 -10.55
CA SER A 30 -10.91 14.79 -11.80
C SER A 30 -10.65 16.29 -11.65
N THR A 31 -11.25 16.93 -10.64
CA THR A 31 -11.12 18.36 -10.38
C THR A 31 -10.00 18.72 -9.41
N GLY A 32 -9.35 17.73 -8.78
CA GLY A 32 -8.36 17.93 -7.72
C GLY A 32 -8.92 18.49 -6.40
N ARG A 33 -10.24 18.62 -6.27
CA ARG A 33 -10.90 19.13 -5.05
C ARG A 33 -11.04 18.07 -3.95
N TYR A 34 -11.01 16.81 -4.35
CA TYR A 34 -10.90 15.67 -3.45
C TYR A 34 -9.50 15.10 -3.59
N GLU A 35 -8.79 15.03 -2.48
CA GLU A 35 -7.49 14.37 -2.38
C GLU A 35 -7.38 13.71 -0.99
N ARG A 36 -6.97 12.45 -0.98
CA ARG A 36 -6.61 11.70 0.23
C ARG A 36 -5.35 10.91 -0.05
N VAL A 37 -4.36 11.06 0.82
CA VAL A 37 -3.09 10.35 0.66
C VAL A 37 -2.76 9.57 1.91
N SER A 38 -2.29 8.34 1.72
CA SER A 38 -1.50 7.64 2.72
C SER A 38 -0.08 7.42 2.24
N TYR A 39 0.84 7.31 3.18
CA TYR A 39 2.27 7.23 2.89
C TYR A 39 3.01 6.40 3.94
N GLY A 40 4.25 6.06 3.61
CA GLY A 40 5.16 5.36 4.50
C GLY A 40 4.97 3.86 4.49
N SER A 41 5.98 3.16 5.00
CA SER A 41 6.06 1.71 4.95
C SER A 41 6.94 1.16 6.06
N ILE A 42 6.68 -0.08 6.43
CA ILE A 42 7.66 -0.92 7.11
C ILE A 42 8.20 -1.91 6.08
N VAL A 43 9.52 -1.91 5.90
CA VAL A 43 10.19 -2.82 4.96
C VAL A 43 11.07 -3.77 5.74
N TYR A 44 11.04 -5.05 5.39
CA TYR A 44 11.99 -6.04 5.88
C TYR A 44 12.69 -6.71 4.70
N GLU A 45 14.01 -6.77 4.75
CA GLU A 45 14.88 -7.40 3.75
C GLU A 45 15.75 -8.45 4.46
N SER A 46 15.56 -9.72 4.12
CA SER A 46 16.40 -10.79 4.65
C SER A 46 17.70 -10.89 3.85
N HIS A 47 18.76 -11.36 4.51
CA HIS A 47 20.05 -11.65 3.91
C HIS A 47 20.45 -13.07 4.31
N ASN A 48 20.15 -14.05 3.47
CA ASN A 48 20.38 -15.47 3.70
C ASN A 48 21.51 -15.99 2.81
N THR A 49 22.37 -16.87 3.36
CA THR A 49 23.41 -17.54 2.58
C THR A 49 22.96 -18.89 2.03
N GLU A 50 21.93 -19.50 2.64
CA GLU A 50 21.46 -20.86 2.35
C GLU A 50 20.07 -20.90 1.69
N PHE A 51 19.34 -19.77 1.72
CA PHE A 51 17.98 -19.64 1.21
C PHE A 51 17.88 -18.40 0.34
N VAL A 52 16.81 -18.30 -0.44
CA VAL A 52 16.50 -17.07 -1.18
C VAL A 52 16.20 -15.94 -0.21
N ASP A 53 16.65 -14.74 -0.57
CA ASP A 53 16.27 -13.54 0.14
C ASP A 53 14.77 -13.28 -0.04
N GLN A 54 14.17 -12.79 1.03
CA GLN A 54 12.77 -12.43 1.14
C GLN A 54 12.67 -10.96 1.48
N GLU A 55 11.71 -10.30 0.84
CA GLU A 55 11.40 -8.91 1.12
C GLU A 55 9.91 -8.79 1.47
N TYR A 56 9.62 -7.96 2.46
CA TYR A 56 8.27 -7.72 2.93
C TYR A 56 8.03 -6.22 3.02
N TYR A 57 6.90 -5.78 2.50
CA TYR A 57 6.45 -4.39 2.56
C TYR A 57 5.10 -4.34 3.23
N LEU A 58 4.97 -3.54 4.29
CA LEU A 58 3.70 -3.10 4.82
C LEU A 58 3.42 -1.70 4.29
N GLU A 59 2.48 -1.56 3.36
CA GLU A 59 2.18 -0.32 2.64
C GLU A 59 0.67 -0.09 2.57
N SER A 60 0.17 1.05 3.05
CA SER A 60 -1.26 1.39 3.03
C SER A 60 -2.19 0.27 3.57
N GLY A 61 -1.71 -0.49 4.57
CA GLY A 61 -2.44 -1.63 5.14
C GLY A 61 -2.36 -2.94 4.35
N ALA A 62 -1.68 -2.95 3.20
CA ALA A 62 -1.36 -4.14 2.44
C ALA A 62 -0.04 -4.76 2.90
N ILE A 63 0.06 -6.09 2.80
CA ILE A 63 1.31 -6.83 2.99
C ILE A 63 1.72 -7.40 1.64
N ILE A 64 2.89 -6.98 1.18
CA ILE A 64 3.51 -7.40 -0.08
C ILE A 64 4.73 -8.24 0.25
N VAL A 65 4.91 -9.34 -0.47
CA VAL A 65 6.00 -10.29 -0.23
C VAL A 65 6.72 -10.61 -1.53
N ASN A 66 8.05 -10.66 -1.49
CA ASN A 66 8.90 -11.24 -2.52
C ASN A 66 9.71 -12.38 -1.93
N GLN A 67 9.80 -13.50 -2.63
CA GLN A 67 10.60 -14.68 -2.25
C GLN A 67 11.57 -15.09 -3.37
N GLY A 68 12.19 -14.11 -4.03
CA GLY A 68 13.29 -14.29 -4.97
C GLY A 68 12.93 -14.26 -6.46
N LYS A 69 11.69 -13.92 -6.84
CA LYS A 69 11.32 -13.79 -8.26
C LYS A 69 10.37 -12.63 -8.55
N GLU A 70 9.28 -12.54 -7.80
CA GLU A 70 8.20 -11.59 -8.07
C GLU A 70 7.60 -11.12 -6.74
N TYR A 71 7.11 -9.88 -6.72
CA TYR A 71 6.35 -9.32 -5.61
C TYR A 71 4.88 -9.73 -5.73
N VAL A 72 4.25 -10.09 -4.62
CA VAL A 72 2.82 -10.39 -4.56
C VAL A 72 2.17 -9.70 -3.38
N VAL A 73 1.05 -9.02 -3.61
CA VAL A 73 0.16 -8.55 -2.54
C VAL A 73 -0.49 -9.78 -1.89
N SER A 74 0.08 -10.22 -0.77
CA SER A 74 -0.40 -11.38 -0.01
C SER A 74 -1.67 -11.04 0.77
N ILE A 75 -1.74 -9.83 1.31
CA ILE A 75 -2.93 -9.27 1.98
C ILE A 75 -3.15 -7.89 1.37
N GLY A 76 -4.31 -7.69 0.75
CA GLY A 76 -4.66 -6.41 0.14
C GLY A 76 -5.00 -5.34 1.16
N PRO A 77 -5.00 -4.07 0.76
CA PRO A 77 -5.52 -2.99 1.60
C PRO A 77 -7.03 -3.17 1.81
N GLY A 78 -7.60 -2.40 2.73
CA GLY A 78 -9.05 -2.31 2.90
C GLY A 78 -9.69 -1.58 1.73
N VAL A 79 -9.93 -2.27 0.62
CA VAL A 79 -10.53 -1.70 -0.59
C VAL A 79 -11.79 -2.47 -0.96
N ILE A 80 -12.85 -1.73 -1.25
CA ILE A 80 -14.09 -2.25 -1.81
C ILE A 80 -14.46 -1.36 -3.00
N VAL A 81 -14.75 -2.00 -4.13
CA VAL A 81 -15.31 -1.36 -5.32
C VAL A 81 -16.63 -2.06 -5.57
N GLN A 82 -17.73 -1.32 -5.70
CA GLN A 82 -19.05 -1.91 -5.91
C GLN A 82 -19.78 -1.20 -7.04
N ASN A 83 -20.44 -1.99 -7.88
CA ASN A 83 -21.36 -1.49 -8.90
C ASN A 83 -22.80 -1.47 -8.35
N MET A 84 -23.33 -0.27 -8.14
CA MET A 84 -24.67 -0.01 -7.65
C MET A 84 -25.53 0.54 -8.79
N SER A 85 -26.19 -0.36 -9.54
CA SER A 85 -27.09 0.00 -10.65
C SER A 85 -26.41 0.85 -11.74
N GLY A 86 -25.17 0.52 -12.12
CA GLY A 86 -24.41 1.19 -13.17
C GLY A 86 -23.65 2.43 -12.70
N GLN A 87 -23.48 2.60 -11.39
CA GLN A 87 -22.67 3.64 -10.74
C GLN A 87 -21.70 2.96 -9.79
N LEU A 88 -20.50 3.52 -9.63
CA LEU A 88 -19.51 2.97 -8.71
C LEU A 88 -19.61 3.62 -7.33
N GLU A 89 -19.57 2.78 -6.30
CA GLU A 89 -19.28 3.17 -4.94
C GLU A 89 -17.93 2.59 -4.53
N LEU A 90 -17.05 3.46 -4.04
CA LEU A 90 -15.70 3.08 -3.63
C LEU A 90 -15.58 3.17 -2.11
N SER A 91 -14.86 2.25 -1.50
CA SER A 91 -14.43 2.34 -0.11
C SER A 91 -12.94 2.05 -0.01
N PHE A 92 -12.20 2.92 0.67
CA PHE A 92 -10.78 2.79 0.91
C PHE A 92 -10.48 2.95 2.40
N THR A 93 -9.63 2.08 2.94
CA THR A 93 -8.95 2.23 4.21
C THR A 93 -7.50 2.58 3.92
N LEU A 94 -7.15 3.84 4.11
CA LEU A 94 -5.84 4.42 3.87
C LEU A 94 -5.06 4.48 5.18
N ILE A 95 -3.98 3.71 5.27
CA ILE A 95 -3.15 3.64 6.48
C ILE A 95 -1.80 4.29 6.21
N SER A 96 -1.53 5.41 6.87
CA SER A 96 -0.20 6.03 6.86
C SER A 96 0.67 5.46 7.97
N ILE A 97 1.94 5.22 7.66
CA ILE A 97 2.96 4.84 8.65
C ILE A 97 3.89 6.05 8.86
N THR A 98 3.96 6.53 10.09
CA THR A 98 4.91 7.55 10.53
C THR A 98 5.96 6.92 11.44
N SER A 99 7.20 7.33 11.27
CA SER A 99 8.33 6.74 12.00
C SER A 99 9.45 7.74 12.20
N ASP A 100 10.52 7.32 12.87
CA ASP A 100 11.76 8.06 13.00
C ASP A 100 12.72 7.89 11.81
N GLY A 101 12.34 7.12 10.78
CA GLY A 101 13.19 6.87 9.62
C GLY A 101 14.29 5.85 9.90
N SER A 102 14.15 5.02 10.93
CA SER A 102 15.21 4.12 11.39
C SER A 102 15.40 2.89 10.49
N ASP A 103 16.66 2.54 10.28
CA ASP A 103 17.10 1.26 9.72
C ASP A 103 17.80 0.44 10.80
N TYR A 104 17.47 -0.85 10.90
CA TYR A 104 18.08 -1.74 11.88
C TYR A 104 18.42 -3.09 11.28
N THR A 105 19.71 -3.45 11.35
CA THR A 105 20.21 -4.73 10.83
C THR A 105 20.61 -5.64 11.99
N SER A 106 20.12 -6.88 12.00
CA SER A 106 20.42 -7.85 13.04
C SER A 106 20.37 -9.29 12.53
N HIS A 107 20.98 -10.19 13.32
CA HIS A 107 20.92 -11.64 13.14
C HIS A 107 19.90 -12.30 14.11
N GLY A 108 19.21 -11.49 14.91
CA GLY A 108 18.25 -11.92 15.92
C GLY A 108 16.85 -11.34 15.70
N THR A 109 15.96 -11.59 16.64
CA THR A 109 14.59 -11.05 16.62
C THR A 109 14.60 -9.57 16.94
N VAL A 110 13.81 -8.80 16.19
CA VAL A 110 13.63 -7.36 16.38
C VAL A 110 12.13 -7.09 16.47
N GLY A 111 11.71 -6.39 17.51
CA GLY A 111 10.33 -5.94 17.64
C GLY A 111 10.12 -4.61 16.93
N ILE A 112 8.95 -4.43 16.33
CA ILE A 112 8.46 -3.10 15.94
C ILE A 112 7.24 -2.81 16.78
N GLN A 113 7.30 -1.72 17.54
CA GLN A 113 6.15 -1.23 18.26
C GLN A 113 5.33 -0.34 17.34
N CYS A 114 4.07 -0.73 17.11
CA CYS A 114 3.10 0.06 16.37
C CYS A 114 2.06 0.64 17.32
N ARG A 115 1.79 1.94 17.21
CA ARG A 115 0.76 2.63 17.98
C ARG A 115 -0.13 3.43 17.05
N LEU A 116 -1.45 3.34 17.23
CA LEU A 116 -2.38 4.26 16.58
C LEU A 116 -2.13 5.69 17.07
N VAL A 117 -1.71 6.58 16.17
CA VAL A 117 -1.36 7.98 16.49
C VAL A 117 -2.60 8.87 16.44
N ASN A 118 -3.51 8.60 15.51
CA ASN A 118 -4.75 9.34 15.39
C ASN A 118 -5.94 8.38 15.30
N GLU A 119 -7.07 8.80 15.85
CA GLU A 119 -8.33 8.08 15.69
C GLU A 119 -8.69 8.00 14.19
N LYS A 120 -9.31 6.89 13.83
CA LYS A 120 -9.75 6.63 12.45
C LYS A 120 -10.73 7.71 12.02
N ILE A 121 -10.38 8.49 11.00
CA ILE A 121 -11.27 9.49 10.41
C ILE A 121 -11.96 8.85 9.21
N SER A 122 -13.29 8.71 9.28
CA SER A 122 -14.09 8.25 8.15
C SER A 122 -14.75 9.44 7.45
N THR A 123 -14.53 9.55 6.15
CA THR A 123 -15.13 10.58 5.29
C THR A 123 -15.93 9.93 4.19
N THR A 124 -17.19 10.32 4.04
CA THR A 124 -18.04 9.96 2.90
C THR A 124 -18.22 11.19 2.03
N THR A 125 -17.97 11.05 0.74
CA THR A 125 -18.23 12.09 -0.25
C THR A 125 -19.12 11.52 -1.33
N THR A 126 -20.27 12.15 -1.52
CA THR A 126 -21.22 11.84 -2.60
C THR A 126 -21.31 13.06 -3.50
N TRP A 127 -21.07 12.86 -4.80
CA TRP A 127 -21.11 13.95 -5.76
C TRP A 127 -22.52 14.14 -6.33
N PRO A 128 -22.90 15.37 -6.72
CA PRO A 128 -24.19 15.63 -7.35
C PRO A 128 -24.29 15.07 -8.77
N SER A 129 -23.15 14.75 -9.38
CA SER A 129 -23.02 14.10 -10.68
C SER A 129 -21.92 13.04 -10.60
N LEU A 130 -21.93 12.09 -11.55
CA LEU A 130 -20.88 11.07 -11.64
C LEU A 130 -19.51 11.70 -11.84
N GLU A 131 -18.52 11.16 -11.13
CA GLU A 131 -17.14 11.62 -11.16
C GLU A 131 -16.17 10.56 -11.65
N THR A 132 -14.96 11.00 -11.96
CA THR A 132 -13.81 10.14 -12.21
C THR A 132 -12.83 10.27 -11.05
N ILE A 133 -12.43 9.12 -10.51
CA ILE A 133 -11.51 8.99 -9.38
C ILE A 133 -10.23 8.33 -9.86
N TYR A 134 -9.10 8.90 -9.47
CA TYR A 134 -7.77 8.39 -9.78
C TYR A 134 -7.14 7.89 -8.48
N VAL A 135 -6.61 6.67 -8.52
CA VAL A 135 -5.79 6.09 -7.47
C VAL A 135 -4.39 5.93 -8.02
N ASN A 136 -3.43 6.64 -7.45
CA ASN A 136 -2.01 6.56 -7.83
C ASN A 136 -1.22 5.95 -6.68
N ILE A 137 -0.55 4.84 -6.94
CA ILE A 137 0.26 4.11 -5.97
C ILE A 137 1.71 4.12 -6.46
N THR A 138 2.60 4.73 -5.70
CA THR A 138 4.05 4.69 -5.99
C THR A 138 4.71 3.76 -4.98
N SER A 139 5.37 2.71 -5.46
CA SER A 139 5.97 1.67 -4.62
C SER A 139 7.10 0.95 -5.36
N PRO A 140 8.18 0.53 -4.69
CA PRO A 140 9.15 -0.42 -5.24
C PRO A 140 8.49 -1.72 -5.73
N ALA A 141 7.37 -2.12 -5.12
CA ALA A 141 6.60 -3.31 -5.49
C ALA A 141 5.38 -2.98 -6.37
N TYR A 142 5.48 -1.99 -7.25
CA TYR A 142 4.37 -1.53 -8.11
C TYR A 142 3.78 -2.64 -8.98
N GLU A 143 4.57 -3.62 -9.44
CA GLU A 143 4.07 -4.76 -10.23
C GLU A 143 3.04 -5.57 -9.44
N ALA A 144 3.27 -5.78 -8.14
CA ALA A 144 2.32 -6.48 -7.27
C ALA A 144 1.01 -5.70 -7.11
N TRP A 145 1.10 -4.37 -7.03
CA TRP A 145 -0.07 -3.50 -7.00
C TRP A 145 -0.88 -3.57 -8.30
N TYR A 146 -0.20 -3.58 -9.45
CA TYR A 146 -0.84 -3.73 -10.76
C TYR A 146 -1.61 -5.06 -10.84
N ASP A 147 -0.97 -6.16 -10.45
CA ASP A 147 -1.59 -7.49 -10.44
C ASP A 147 -2.76 -7.58 -9.45
N TYR A 148 -2.62 -6.94 -8.28
CA TYR A 148 -3.69 -6.85 -7.30
C TYR A 148 -4.94 -6.18 -7.89
N TRP A 149 -4.80 -5.01 -8.51
CA TRP A 149 -5.94 -4.26 -9.07
C TRP A 149 -6.57 -4.96 -10.26
N THR A 150 -5.75 -5.50 -11.17
CA THR A 150 -6.19 -6.27 -12.35
C THR A 150 -7.05 -7.47 -11.94
N ARG A 151 -6.76 -8.08 -10.79
CA ARG A 151 -7.53 -9.21 -10.26
C ARG A 151 -8.70 -8.82 -9.37
N THR A 152 -8.64 -7.67 -8.70
CA THR A 152 -9.63 -7.26 -7.69
C THR A 152 -10.83 -6.53 -8.30
N ILE A 153 -10.60 -5.59 -9.23
CA ILE A 153 -11.68 -4.75 -9.80
C ILE A 153 -12.69 -5.58 -10.60
N PRO A 154 -12.28 -6.48 -11.52
CA PRO A 154 -13.23 -7.24 -12.34
C PRO A 154 -14.10 -8.21 -11.53
N LYS A 155 -13.67 -8.61 -10.33
CA LYS A 155 -14.45 -9.51 -9.46
C LYS A 155 -15.69 -8.85 -8.83
N ASN A 156 -15.81 -7.52 -8.94
CA ASN A 156 -16.87 -6.75 -8.31
C ASN A 156 -17.94 -6.27 -9.32
N ASP A 157 -18.12 -6.99 -10.43
CA ASP A 157 -19.07 -6.66 -11.51
C ASP A 157 -18.89 -5.22 -12.06
N VAL A 158 -17.66 -4.72 -12.01
CA VAL A 158 -17.26 -3.45 -12.62
C VAL A 158 -17.04 -3.68 -14.11
N GLY A 159 -17.72 -2.91 -14.96
CA GLY A 159 -17.59 -3.03 -16.40
C GLY A 159 -16.18 -2.65 -16.86
N SER A 160 -15.67 -3.30 -17.89
CA SER A 160 -14.34 -3.00 -18.46
C SER A 160 -14.19 -1.57 -18.99
N GLY A 161 -15.29 -0.87 -19.27
CA GLY A 161 -15.30 0.55 -19.61
C GLY A 161 -15.29 1.49 -18.39
N ASP A 162 -15.56 0.98 -17.20
CA ASP A 162 -15.74 1.76 -15.98
C ASP A 162 -14.43 1.94 -15.19
N PHE A 163 -13.34 1.32 -15.65
CA PHE A 163 -12.02 1.53 -15.07
C PHE A 163 -10.91 1.46 -16.13
N ASP A 164 -9.73 1.91 -15.75
CA ASP A 164 -8.48 1.66 -16.47
C ASP A 164 -7.33 1.49 -15.48
N ILE A 165 -6.32 0.72 -15.85
CA ILE A 165 -5.14 0.48 -15.01
C ILE A 165 -3.91 0.65 -15.90
N SER A 166 -3.02 1.54 -15.49
CA SER A 166 -1.75 1.80 -16.17
C SER A 166 -0.58 1.78 -15.20
N VAL A 167 0.62 1.61 -15.76
CA VAL A 167 1.88 1.56 -15.01
C VAL A 167 2.87 2.49 -15.66
N ASP A 168 3.53 3.30 -14.84
CA ASP A 168 4.75 3.99 -15.19
C ASP A 168 5.93 3.32 -14.47
N ALA A 169 6.66 2.48 -15.21
CA ALA A 169 7.81 1.74 -14.67
C ALA A 169 9.02 2.63 -14.37
N VAL A 170 9.08 3.86 -14.92
CA VAL A 170 10.18 4.79 -14.63
C VAL A 170 10.04 5.36 -13.23
N THR A 171 8.81 5.65 -12.83
CA THR A 171 8.49 6.22 -11.51
C THR A 171 8.06 5.16 -10.50
N GLY A 172 7.79 3.92 -10.95
CA GLY A 172 7.27 2.85 -10.09
C GLY A 172 5.84 3.13 -9.63
N THR A 173 5.02 3.72 -10.51
CA THR A 173 3.66 4.15 -10.19
C THR A 173 2.62 3.29 -10.91
N VAL A 174 1.63 2.80 -10.16
CA VAL A 174 0.38 2.23 -10.69
C VAL A 174 -0.71 3.27 -10.61
N SER A 175 -1.38 3.54 -11.73
CA SER A 175 -2.52 4.46 -11.81
C SER A 175 -3.78 3.68 -12.15
N VAL A 176 -4.79 3.78 -11.30
CA VAL A 176 -6.12 3.21 -11.50
C VAL A 176 -7.11 4.35 -11.68
N GLU A 177 -7.79 4.38 -12.81
CA GLU A 177 -8.92 5.27 -13.07
C GLU A 177 -10.22 4.52 -12.80
N PHE A 178 -11.10 5.08 -11.97
CA PHE A 178 -12.48 4.64 -11.80
C PHE A 178 -13.41 5.70 -12.37
N ARG A 179 -14.24 5.31 -13.33
CA ARG A 179 -15.24 6.17 -13.97
C ARG A 179 -16.61 5.93 -13.35
N ARG A 180 -17.51 6.90 -13.51
CA ARG A 180 -18.91 6.80 -13.05
C ARG A 180 -19.05 6.61 -11.54
N VAL A 181 -18.15 7.18 -10.76
CA VAL A 181 -18.20 7.10 -9.30
C VAL A 181 -19.22 8.10 -8.77
N LEU A 182 -20.15 7.64 -7.94
CA LEU A 182 -21.12 8.51 -7.26
C LEU A 182 -20.70 8.82 -5.82
N THR A 183 -20.18 7.81 -5.12
CA THR A 183 -19.84 7.90 -3.70
C THR A 183 -18.47 7.29 -3.45
N ILE A 184 -17.67 7.96 -2.61
CA ILE A 184 -16.45 7.41 -2.02
C ILE A 184 -16.54 7.46 -0.50
N ASN A 185 -16.16 6.36 0.14
CA ASN A 185 -15.89 6.27 1.56
C ASN A 185 -14.38 6.14 1.73
N ALA A 186 -13.75 7.06 2.44
CA ALA A 186 -12.33 6.99 2.75
C ALA A 186 -12.16 7.03 4.26
N GLU A 187 -11.58 5.97 4.79
CA GLU A 187 -11.17 5.82 6.17
C GLU A 187 -9.67 6.05 6.26
N TYR A 188 -9.25 6.90 7.18
CA TYR A 188 -7.85 7.28 7.32
C TYR A 188 -7.34 6.99 8.72
N ALA A 189 -6.18 6.34 8.81
CA ALA A 189 -5.50 6.08 10.08
C ALA A 189 -4.00 6.37 9.95
N ILE A 190 -3.41 6.86 11.04
CA ILE A 190 -1.95 7.04 11.16
C ILE A 190 -1.43 6.08 12.22
N ILE A 191 -0.48 5.23 11.85
CA ILE A 191 0.23 4.34 12.75
C ILE A 191 1.64 4.89 12.94
N GLY A 192 2.01 5.15 14.19
CA GLY A 192 3.38 5.41 14.59
C GLY A 192 4.12 4.10 14.77
N ALA A 193 5.25 3.96 14.09
CA ALA A 193 6.13 2.80 14.20
C ALA A 193 7.49 3.24 14.78
N SER A 194 8.01 2.44 15.71
CA SER A 194 9.36 2.60 16.26
C SER A 194 9.96 1.23 16.57
N LEU A 195 11.28 1.13 16.52
CA LEU A 195 11.98 -0.08 16.92
C LEU A 195 11.78 -0.36 18.42
N ASP A 196 11.48 -1.60 18.76
CA ASP A 196 11.45 -2.10 20.13
C ASP A 196 12.71 -2.93 20.37
N ILE A 197 13.67 -2.30 21.03
CA ILE A 197 15.01 -2.85 21.33
C ILE A 197 15.13 -3.30 22.79
N SER A 198 14.01 -3.63 23.44
CA SER A 198 13.96 -4.05 24.85
C SER A 198 14.50 -5.45 25.14
#